data_AF-A0A1H1CEC0-F1
#
_entry.id   AF-A0A1H1CEC0-F1
#
_cell.length_a   1.000
_cell.length_b   1.000
_cell.length_c   1.000
_cell.angle_alpha   90.00
_cell.angle_beta   90.00
_cell.angle_gamma   90.00
#
_symmetry.space_group_name_H-M   'P 1'
#
loop_
_entity.id
_entity.type
_entity.pdbx_description
1 polymer ?
#
loop_
_entity_poly.entity_id
_entity_poly.type
_entity_poly.pdbx_seq_one_letter_code
_entity_poly.pdbx_strand_id
1 'polypeptide(L)'
;MAARDTTGRVGRLVLVGAVGPEPAEPPAAPPPGRGPSPAALALLQHYTGPTMWDASLLHRLAAVRVPVLVVWGERDPVVPPAYGRAYADAFADARFTVVPGARHLPTSEAPAATFAVIDPFLGASAHG
;
A
#
# COMPACT_ATOMS: atom_id res chain seq x y z
N MET A 1 4.50 -0.60 -7.72
CA MET A 1 5.49 -0.71 -8.81
C MET A 1 5.85 -2.18 -9.00
N ALA A 2 6.00 -2.65 -10.24
CA ALA A 2 6.42 -4.02 -10.53
C ALA A 2 7.69 -4.00 -11.37
N ALA A 3 8.73 -4.72 -10.94
CA ALA A 3 9.96 -4.86 -11.69
C ALA A 3 9.97 -6.22 -12.42
N ARG A 4 10.47 -6.21 -13.65
CA ARG A 4 10.55 -7.42 -14.47
C ARG A 4 11.89 -8.14 -14.26
N ASP A 5 11.87 -9.46 -14.33
CA ASP A 5 13.07 -10.30 -14.38
C ASP A 5 13.67 -10.33 -15.79
N THR A 6 14.77 -11.08 -15.95
CA THR A 6 15.49 -11.25 -17.24
C THR A 6 14.65 -11.96 -18.31
N THR A 7 13.58 -12.64 -17.92
CA THR A 7 12.62 -13.29 -18.83
C THR A 7 11.45 -12.37 -19.22
N GLY A 8 11.42 -11.15 -18.66
CA GLY A 8 10.35 -10.18 -18.86
C GLY A 8 9.10 -10.44 -18.02
N ARG A 9 9.09 -11.42 -17.11
CA ARG A 9 7.97 -11.63 -16.17
C ARG A 9 8.11 -10.68 -14.98
N VAL A 10 7.04 -10.43 -14.24
CA VAL A 10 7.16 -9.70 -12.96
C VAL A 10 8.00 -10.56 -12.02
N GLY A 11 9.15 -10.03 -11.59
CA GLY A 11 10.07 -10.70 -10.68
C GLY A 11 10.04 -10.13 -9.26
N ARG A 12 9.57 -8.89 -9.08
CA ARG A 12 9.40 -8.23 -7.77
C ARG A 12 8.23 -7.25 -7.79
N LEU A 13 7.61 -7.06 -6.63
CA LEU A 13 6.52 -6.12 -6.43
C LEU A 13 6.87 -5.14 -5.29
N VAL A 14 6.52 -3.87 -5.47
CA VAL A 14 6.58 -2.84 -4.43
C VAL A 14 5.19 -2.24 -4.27
N LEU A 15 4.67 -2.28 -3.05
CA LEU A 15 3.43 -1.64 -2.63
C LEU A 15 3.77 -0.42 -1.77
N VAL A 16 3.16 0.73 -2.04
CA VAL A 16 3.40 1.96 -1.28
C VAL A 16 2.07 2.57 -0.88
N GLY A 17 1.82 2.76 0.43
CA GLY A 17 0.63 3.47 0.96
C GLY A 17 -0.70 2.96 0.39
N ALA A 18 -0.86 1.65 0.21
CA ALA A 18 -2.01 1.10 -0.49
C ALA A 18 -3.30 1.11 0.34
N VAL A 19 -4.43 1.23 -0.34
CA VAL A 19 -5.78 1.08 0.24
C VAL A 19 -6.47 -0.06 -0.48
N GLY A 20 -7.27 -0.88 0.23
CA GLY A 20 -7.95 -1.99 -0.43
C GLY A 20 -8.62 -3.01 0.50
N PRO A 21 -7.95 -3.63 1.48
CA PRO A 21 -8.62 -4.58 2.35
C PRO A 21 -9.60 -3.88 3.27
N GLU A 22 -10.60 -4.61 3.71
CA GLU A 22 -11.47 -4.13 4.78
C GLU A 22 -10.62 -3.82 6.03
N PRO A 23 -10.75 -2.62 6.64
CA PRO A 23 -10.01 -2.30 7.84
C PRO A 23 -10.49 -3.18 9.01
N ALA A 24 -9.57 -3.57 9.89
CA ALA A 24 -9.91 -4.38 11.05
C ALA A 24 -10.91 -3.68 12.00
N GLU A 25 -10.89 -2.36 12.03
CA GLU A 25 -11.84 -1.51 12.74
C GLU A 25 -12.38 -0.43 11.80
N PRO A 26 -13.68 -0.09 11.89
CA PRO A 26 -14.25 0.98 11.08
C PRO A 26 -13.59 2.32 11.43
N PRO A 27 -13.33 3.18 10.43
CA PRO A 27 -12.73 4.48 10.68
C PRO A 27 -13.67 5.35 11.54
N ALA A 28 -13.07 6.20 12.38
CA ALA A 28 -13.84 7.17 13.16
C ALA A 28 -14.63 8.10 12.22
N ALA A 29 -15.89 8.37 12.57
CA ALA A 29 -16.70 9.32 11.82
C ALA A 29 -16.04 10.71 11.83
N PRO A 30 -16.00 11.42 10.69
CA PRO A 30 -15.50 12.78 10.68
C PRO A 30 -16.40 13.70 11.53
N PRO A 31 -15.85 14.77 12.11
CA PRO A 31 -16.66 15.73 12.85
C PRO A 31 -17.74 16.36 11.95
N PRO A 32 -18.89 16.76 12.52
CA PRO A 32 -20.00 17.32 11.75
C PRO A 32 -19.57 18.55 10.96
N GLY A 33 -20.07 18.65 9.72
CA GLY A 33 -19.72 19.75 8.80
C GLY A 33 -18.35 19.63 8.12
N ARG A 34 -17.61 18.54 8.36
CA ARG A 34 -16.31 18.27 7.73
C ARG A 34 -16.43 17.01 6.87
N GLY A 35 -16.16 17.12 5.57
CA GLY A 35 -16.19 15.97 4.65
C GLY A 35 -16.46 16.37 3.19
N PRO A 36 -16.33 15.41 2.27
CA PRO A 36 -16.70 15.61 0.87
C PRO A 36 -18.20 15.93 0.74
N SER A 37 -18.55 16.75 -0.25
CA SER A 37 -19.96 17.01 -0.58
C SER A 37 -20.65 15.73 -1.07
N PRO A 38 -21.99 15.64 -1.05
CA PRO A 38 -22.71 14.48 -1.59
C PRO A 38 -22.33 14.14 -3.04
N ALA A 39 -22.09 15.16 -3.87
CA ALA A 39 -21.63 14.97 -5.24
C ALA A 39 -20.20 14.39 -5.32
N ALA A 40 -19.28 14.88 -4.47
CA ALA A 40 -17.93 14.34 -4.40
C ALA A 40 -17.92 12.89 -3.87
N LEU A 41 -18.77 12.57 -2.89
CA LEU A 41 -18.96 11.21 -2.40
C LEU A 41 -19.48 10.27 -3.49
N ALA A 42 -20.48 10.69 -4.25
CA ALA A 42 -21.03 9.88 -5.34
C ALA A 42 -19.99 9.61 -6.43
N LEU A 43 -19.17 10.61 -6.79
CA LEU A 43 -18.06 10.43 -7.74
C LEU A 43 -17.01 9.46 -7.20
N LEU A 44 -16.62 9.59 -5.94
CA LEU A 44 -15.70 8.65 -5.31
C LEU A 44 -16.25 7.22 -5.37
N GLN A 45 -17.50 7.00 -4.94
CA GLN A 45 -18.16 5.69 -5.00
C GLN A 45 -18.24 5.12 -6.42
N HIS A 46 -18.40 5.97 -7.44
CA HIS A 46 -18.38 5.54 -8.84
C HIS A 46 -17.00 4.99 -9.25
N TYR A 47 -15.91 5.61 -8.80
CA TYR A 47 -14.55 5.17 -9.14
C TYR A 47 -14.06 4.00 -8.29
N THR A 48 -14.51 3.90 -7.04
CA THR A 48 -13.92 2.99 -6.05
C THR A 48 -14.86 1.88 -5.60
N GLY A 49 -16.10 1.88 -6.07
CA GLY A 49 -17.16 1.03 -5.55
C GLY A 49 -17.78 1.56 -4.24
N PRO A 50 -18.84 0.90 -3.76
CA PRO A 50 -19.69 1.40 -2.68
C PRO A 50 -18.99 1.50 -1.33
N THR A 51 -18.02 0.62 -1.08
CA THR A 51 -17.29 0.53 0.20
C THR A 51 -15.86 1.03 0.11
N MET A 52 -15.21 1.06 -1.07
CA MET A 52 -13.75 1.25 -1.23
C MET A 52 -12.88 0.08 -0.74
N TRP A 53 -13.46 -1.03 -0.27
CA TRP A 53 -12.70 -2.18 0.25
C TRP A 53 -13.19 -3.53 -0.28
N ASP A 54 -12.27 -4.49 -0.33
CA ASP A 54 -12.50 -5.88 -0.71
C ASP A 54 -12.03 -6.82 0.41
N ALA A 55 -12.98 -7.43 1.11
CA ALA A 55 -12.75 -8.35 2.23
C ALA A 55 -11.93 -9.59 1.83
N SER A 56 -11.95 -9.99 0.56
CA SER A 56 -11.22 -11.15 0.06
C SER A 56 -9.82 -10.82 -0.46
N LEU A 57 -9.43 -9.54 -0.49
CA LEU A 57 -8.16 -9.10 -1.06
C LEU A 57 -6.97 -9.78 -0.38
N LEU A 58 -6.87 -9.71 0.96
CA LEU A 58 -5.75 -10.30 1.71
C LEU A 58 -5.59 -11.79 1.41
N HIS A 59 -6.70 -12.53 1.32
CA HIS A 59 -6.65 -13.96 0.98
C HIS A 59 -6.01 -14.21 -0.38
N ARG A 60 -6.31 -13.39 -1.39
CA ARG A 60 -5.74 -13.53 -2.73
C ARG A 60 -4.24 -13.17 -2.79
N LEU A 61 -3.75 -12.33 -1.89
CA LEU A 61 -2.33 -11.94 -1.86
C LEU A 61 -1.40 -13.12 -1.57
N ALA A 62 -1.89 -14.16 -0.89
CA ALA A 62 -1.14 -15.39 -0.64
C ALA A 62 -0.76 -16.15 -1.92
N ALA A 63 -1.44 -15.89 -3.04
CA ALA A 63 -1.12 -16.47 -4.34
C ALA A 63 0.08 -15.81 -5.04
N VAL A 64 0.52 -14.63 -4.58
CA VAL A 64 1.68 -13.93 -5.15
C VAL A 64 2.97 -14.57 -4.65
N ARG A 65 3.81 -15.03 -5.60
CA ARG A 65 5.03 -15.82 -5.33
C ARG A 65 6.34 -15.05 -5.54
N VAL A 66 6.26 -13.82 -6.02
CA VAL A 66 7.44 -12.96 -6.18
C VAL A 66 7.73 -12.22 -4.87
N PRO A 67 8.98 -11.87 -4.56
CA PRO A 67 9.29 -11.03 -3.42
C PRO A 67 8.52 -9.71 -3.48
N VAL A 68 7.97 -9.30 -2.34
CA VAL A 68 7.21 -8.06 -2.19
C VAL A 68 7.84 -7.13 -1.15
N LEU A 69 7.95 -5.85 -1.46
CA LEU A 69 8.25 -4.80 -0.48
C LEU A 69 6.99 -3.97 -0.25
N VAL A 70 6.57 -3.85 1.00
CA VAL A 70 5.47 -2.99 1.43
C VAL A 70 6.05 -1.80 2.18
N VAL A 71 5.86 -0.60 1.63
CA VAL A 71 6.39 0.66 2.15
C VAL A 71 5.26 1.54 2.68
N TRP A 72 5.42 2.07 3.90
CA TRP A 72 4.41 2.87 4.58
C TRP A 72 4.99 4.13 5.19
N GLY A 73 4.22 5.20 5.34
CA GLY A 73 4.64 6.34 6.16
C GLY A 73 4.34 6.11 7.63
N GLU A 74 5.26 6.54 8.50
CA GLU A 74 5.14 6.40 9.96
C GLU A 74 3.87 7.05 10.52
N ARG A 75 3.47 8.20 9.95
CA ARG A 75 2.44 9.10 10.49
C ARG A 75 1.22 9.15 9.58
N ASP A 76 0.94 8.05 8.89
CA ASP A 76 -0.20 7.95 7.98
C ASP A 76 -1.54 8.06 8.75
N PRO A 77 -2.31 9.14 8.54
CA PRO A 77 -3.60 9.34 9.20
C PRO A 77 -4.79 8.73 8.42
N VAL A 78 -4.55 8.24 7.20
CA VAL A 78 -5.57 7.70 6.30
C VAL A 78 -5.72 6.21 6.55
N VAL A 79 -4.60 5.49 6.49
CA VAL A 79 -4.50 4.06 6.79
C VAL A 79 -3.27 3.82 7.65
N PRO A 80 -3.41 3.57 8.97
CA PRO A 80 -2.27 3.46 9.87
C PRO A 80 -1.28 2.36 9.46
N PRO A 81 0.00 2.42 9.88
CA PRO A 81 1.01 1.39 9.55
C PRO A 81 0.60 -0.06 9.81
N ALA A 82 -0.28 -0.31 10.80
CA ALA A 82 -0.86 -1.63 11.06
C ALA A 82 -1.60 -2.22 9.84
N TYR A 83 -2.21 -1.37 9.02
CA TYR A 83 -2.87 -1.74 7.78
C TYR A 83 -1.86 -2.23 6.72
N GLY A 84 -0.72 -1.52 6.59
CA GLY A 84 0.40 -1.97 5.75
C GLY A 84 1.06 -3.26 6.25
N ARG A 85 1.12 -3.46 7.58
CA ARG A 85 1.57 -4.72 8.19
C ARG A 85 0.66 -5.89 7.79
N ALA A 86 -0.66 -5.68 7.80
CA ALA A 86 -1.64 -6.69 7.37
C ALA A 86 -1.47 -7.09 5.90
N TYR A 87 -1.14 -6.14 5.01
CA TYR A 87 -0.73 -6.46 3.64
C TYR A 87 0.51 -7.37 3.61
N ALA A 88 1.57 -6.99 4.33
CA ALA A 88 2.81 -7.75 4.34
C ALA A 88 2.62 -9.18 4.90
N ASP A 89 1.80 -9.34 5.95
CA ASP A 89 1.50 -10.64 6.54
C ASP A 89 0.63 -11.54 5.63
N ALA A 90 -0.09 -10.95 4.69
CA ALA A 90 -0.93 -11.69 3.74
C ALA A 90 -0.16 -12.24 2.52
N PHE A 91 1.01 -11.67 2.21
CA PHE A 91 1.88 -12.17 1.14
C PHE A 91 2.72 -13.35 1.60
N ALA A 92 3.08 -14.25 0.68
CA ALA A 92 3.93 -15.40 0.98
C ALA A 92 5.41 -15.02 1.22
N ASP A 93 5.90 -13.99 0.53
CA ASP A 93 7.26 -13.44 0.69
C ASP A 93 7.19 -11.91 0.63
N ALA A 94 7.10 -11.28 1.80
CA ALA A 94 7.06 -9.83 1.89
C ALA A 94 7.90 -9.26 3.02
N ARG A 95 8.42 -8.05 2.79
CA ARG A 95 9.06 -7.20 3.79
C ARG A 95 8.22 -5.96 4.00
N PHE A 96 8.03 -5.58 5.27
CA PHE A 96 7.38 -4.32 5.63
C PHE A 96 8.42 -3.30 6.04
N THR A 97 8.30 -2.06 5.55
CA THR A 97 9.22 -0.97 5.86
C THR A 97 8.44 0.33 6.07
N VAL A 98 8.78 1.03 7.14
CA VAL A 98 8.20 2.34 7.47
C VAL A 98 9.20 3.43 7.11
N VAL A 99 8.71 4.49 6.47
CA VAL A 99 9.44 5.71 6.14
C VAL A 99 9.22 6.70 7.29
N PRO A 100 10.25 7.01 8.09
CA PRO A 100 10.12 7.91 9.24
C PRO A 100 9.62 9.30 8.83
N GLY A 101 8.72 9.88 9.63
CA GLY A 101 8.17 11.22 9.40
C GLY A 101 7.21 11.37 8.22
N ALA A 102 7.15 10.42 7.28
CA ALA A 102 6.20 10.44 6.17
C ALA A 102 4.77 10.12 6.62
N ARG A 103 3.78 10.61 5.88
CA ARG A 103 2.35 10.32 6.08
C ARG A 103 1.88 9.38 4.96
N HIS A 104 0.72 9.62 4.37
CA HIS A 104 0.09 8.65 3.47
C HIS A 104 0.78 8.50 2.11
N LEU A 105 1.51 9.52 1.64
CA LEU A 105 2.15 9.51 0.32
C LEU A 105 3.69 9.63 0.44
N PRO A 106 4.39 8.60 0.98
CA PRO A 106 5.83 8.67 1.23
C PRO A 106 6.68 9.08 0.02
N THR A 107 6.32 8.64 -1.18
CA THR A 107 7.03 8.99 -2.42
C THR A 107 7.00 10.49 -2.72
N SER A 108 5.96 11.20 -2.31
CA SER A 108 5.83 12.65 -2.51
C SER A 108 6.32 13.44 -1.31
N GLU A 109 6.09 12.94 -0.10
CA GLU A 109 6.37 13.64 1.16
C GLU A 109 7.83 13.46 1.62
N ALA A 110 8.42 12.30 1.37
CA ALA A 110 9.78 11.94 1.75
C ALA A 110 10.44 11.09 0.63
N PRO A 111 10.59 11.65 -0.59
CA PRO A 111 11.06 10.91 -1.76
C PRO A 111 12.42 10.24 -1.53
N ALA A 112 13.40 10.97 -1.01
CA ALA A 112 14.75 10.44 -0.81
C ALA A 112 14.76 9.23 0.16
N ALA A 113 14.06 9.34 1.29
CA ALA A 113 13.95 8.26 2.26
C ALA A 113 13.17 7.05 1.70
N THR A 114 12.15 7.32 0.89
CA THR A 114 11.34 6.29 0.24
C THR A 114 12.12 5.53 -0.83
N PHE A 115 12.87 6.22 -1.69
CA PHE A 115 13.67 5.56 -2.72
C PHE A 115 14.90 4.84 -2.14
N ALA A 116 15.48 5.34 -1.04
CA ALA A 116 16.56 4.66 -0.33
C ALA A 116 16.19 3.23 0.13
N VAL A 117 14.91 2.94 0.36
CA VAL A 117 14.44 1.58 0.69
C VAL A 117 13.97 0.78 -0.52
N ILE A 118 13.47 1.45 -1.57
CA ILE A 118 12.97 0.80 -2.78
C ILE A 118 14.11 0.36 -3.69
N ASP A 119 15.11 1.22 -3.91
CA ASP A 119 16.17 0.99 -4.90
C ASP A 119 16.98 -0.29 -4.60
N PRO A 120 17.44 -0.54 -3.35
CA PRO A 120 18.15 -1.78 -3.05
C PRO A 120 17.30 -3.03 -3.25
N PHE A 121 16.00 -2.95 -2.93
CA PHE A 121 15.07 -4.06 -3.11
C PHE A 121 14.89 -4.42 -4.59
N LEU A 122 14.78 -3.40 -5.45
CA LEU A 122 14.68 -3.59 -6.90
C LEU A 122 16.02 -4.01 -7.53
N GLY A 123 17.14 -3.50 -7.02
CA GLY A 123 18.49 -3.78 -7.52
C GLY A 123 19.06 -5.14 -7.15
N ALA A 124 18.49 -5.85 -6.17
CA ALA A 124 18.98 -7.13 -5.65
C ALA A 124 18.87 -8.33 -6.62
N SER A 125 18.93 -8.13 -7.94
CA SER A 125 18.76 -9.18 -8.96
C SER A 125 19.71 -9.13 -10.17
N ALA A 126 20.79 -8.37 -10.13
CA ALA A 126 21.77 -8.38 -11.23
C ALA A 126 22.85 -9.47 -11.11
N HIS A 127 22.84 -10.32 -10.07
CA HIS A 127 23.90 -11.32 -9.84
C HIS A 127 23.32 -12.66 -9.36
N GLY A 128 22.78 -13.42 -10.30
CA GLY A 128 22.43 -14.84 -10.14
C GLY A 128 22.58 -15.55 -11.47
#